data_AF-A0A0S8ERX6-F1
#
_entry.id   AF-A0A0S8ERX6-F1
#
_cell.length_a   1.000
_cell.length_b   1.000
_cell.length_c   1.000
_cell.angle_alpha   90.00
_cell.angle_beta   90.00
_cell.angle_gamma   90.00
#
_symmetry.space_group_name_H-M   'P 1'
#
loop_
_entity.id
_entity.type
_entity.pdbx_description
1 polymer ?
#
loop_
_entity_poly.entity_id
_entity_poly.type
_entity_poly.pdbx_seq_one_letter_code
_entity_poly.pdbx_strand_id
1 'polypeptide(L)'
;MTTGVQKIGSAYQVTLPNGQIVKSENPEALKVLLGRENHNHKQMLRYREAWNAAAELAGPRFVFYTEGRGYIKDKNDLALLRFRNIESSIGSLGKNDSVFLAAMVSFEKPNQGRHLLERTGCTSLREIAEALSPEQRHCISRLFNATG
;
A
#
# COMPACT_ATOMS: atom_id res chain seq x y z
N MET A 1 -13.65 15.15 -16.72
CA MET A 1 -12.67 15.01 -17.81
C MET A 1 -12.91 13.66 -18.47
N THR A 2 -12.98 13.62 -19.79
CA THR A 2 -13.42 12.44 -20.56
C THR A 2 -12.27 11.42 -20.65
N THR A 3 -12.24 10.46 -19.74
CA THR A 3 -11.23 9.38 -19.66
C THR A 3 -11.54 8.29 -20.69
N GLY A 4 -11.30 8.59 -21.96
CA GLY A 4 -11.56 7.67 -23.07
C GLY A 4 -10.56 7.85 -24.20
N VAL A 5 -10.46 6.83 -25.07
CA VAL A 5 -9.63 6.91 -26.28
C VAL A 5 -10.24 7.93 -27.25
N GLN A 6 -9.46 8.92 -27.65
CA GLN A 6 -9.87 10.00 -28.54
C GLN A 6 -9.14 9.88 -29.87
N LYS A 7 -9.85 10.06 -30.99
CA LYS A 7 -9.23 10.13 -32.33
C LYS A 7 -8.70 11.55 -32.59
N ILE A 8 -7.45 11.67 -33.02
CA ILE A 8 -6.78 12.94 -33.35
C ILE A 8 -6.08 12.76 -34.70
N GLY A 9 -6.67 13.33 -35.76
CA GLY A 9 -6.19 13.11 -37.13
C GLY A 9 -6.26 11.64 -37.54
N SER A 10 -5.13 11.07 -37.96
CA SER A 10 -4.98 9.64 -38.29
C SER A 10 -4.69 8.75 -37.09
N ALA A 11 -4.41 9.31 -35.91
CA ALA A 11 -4.02 8.56 -34.72
C ALA A 11 -5.10 8.60 -33.63
N TYR A 12 -4.90 7.79 -32.60
CA TYR A 12 -5.67 7.81 -31.37
C TYR A 12 -4.78 8.24 -30.20
N GLN A 13 -5.38 8.82 -29.17
CA GLN A 13 -4.71 9.18 -27.93
C GLN A 13 -5.56 8.87 -26.70
N VAL A 14 -4.90 8.70 -25.56
CA VAL A 14 -5.55 8.54 -24.26
C VAL A 14 -4.74 9.25 -23.19
N THR A 15 -5.43 9.84 -22.20
CA THR A 15 -4.81 10.35 -20.98
C THR A 15 -4.93 9.30 -19.88
N LEU A 16 -3.79 8.83 -19.38
CA LEU A 16 -3.71 7.86 -18.29
C LEU A 16 -3.98 8.54 -16.93
N PRO A 17 -4.29 7.77 -15.86
CA PRO A 17 -4.52 8.32 -14.51
C PRO A 17 -3.36 9.17 -13.97
N ASN A 18 -2.13 8.89 -14.38
CA ASN A 18 -0.94 9.68 -14.01
C ASN A 18 -0.79 11.01 -14.78
N GLY A 19 -1.76 11.36 -15.65
CA GLY A 19 -1.70 12.55 -16.50
C GLY A 19 -0.88 12.38 -17.78
N GLN A 20 -0.21 11.23 -17.98
CA GLN A 20 0.54 10.96 -19.19
C GLN A 20 -0.41 10.77 -20.38
N ILE A 21 -0.07 11.40 -21.50
CA ILE A 21 -0.78 11.24 -22.77
C ILE A 21 -0.04 10.21 -23.62
N VAL A 22 -0.73 9.16 -24.05
CA VAL A 22 -0.18 8.11 -24.92
C VAL A 22 -0.92 8.14 -26.25
N LYS A 23 -0.17 8.06 -27.36
CA LYS A 23 -0.70 8.06 -28.72
C LYS A 23 -0.39 6.71 -29.40
N SER A 24 -1.30 6.25 -30.24
CA SER A 24 -1.16 5.01 -31.03
C SER A 24 -2.10 5.03 -32.23
N GLU A 25 -1.73 4.38 -33.32
CA GLU A 25 -2.64 4.13 -34.45
C GLU A 25 -3.63 3.00 -34.13
N ASN A 26 -3.35 2.18 -33.11
CA ASN A 26 -4.20 1.08 -32.68
C ASN A 26 -5.04 1.49 -31.45
N PRO A 27 -6.36 1.73 -31.61
CA PRO A 27 -7.23 2.13 -30.50
C PRO A 27 -7.45 1.01 -29.47
N GLU A 28 -7.37 -0.26 -29.85
CA GLU A 28 -7.55 -1.39 -28.92
C GLU A 28 -6.35 -1.49 -27.97
N ALA A 29 -5.13 -1.25 -28.46
CA ALA A 29 -3.94 -1.18 -27.62
C ALA A 29 -4.07 -0.07 -26.55
N LEU A 30 -4.65 1.08 -26.90
CA LEU A 30 -4.90 2.17 -25.96
C LEU A 30 -5.99 1.83 -24.94
N LYS A 31 -7.05 1.11 -25.34
CA LYS A 31 -8.09 0.63 -24.42
C LYS A 31 -7.52 -0.35 -23.40
N VAL A 32 -6.72 -1.32 -23.85
CA VAL A 32 -6.06 -2.30 -22.96
C VAL A 32 -5.13 -1.59 -21.98
N LEU A 33 -4.30 -0.66 -22.47
CA LEU A 33 -3.41 0.13 -21.62
C LEU A 33 -4.19 0.95 -20.59
N LEU A 34 -5.21 1.70 -21.03
CA LEU A 34 -6.05 2.51 -20.15
C LEU A 34 -6.75 1.65 -19.09
N GLY A 35 -7.27 0.48 -19.48
CA GLY A 35 -7.90 -0.48 -18.56
C GLY A 35 -6.94 -0.95 -17.48
N ARG A 36 -5.72 -1.35 -17.86
CA ARG A 36 -4.66 -1.78 -16.95
C ARG A 36 -4.25 -0.66 -15.99
N GLU A 37 -4.00 0.54 -16.50
CA GLU A 37 -3.57 1.68 -15.68
C GLU A 37 -4.68 2.14 -14.72
N ASN A 38 -5.94 2.14 -15.16
CA ASN A 38 -7.08 2.40 -14.27
C ASN A 38 -7.20 1.35 -13.16
N HIS A 39 -6.99 0.08 -13.49
CA HIS A 39 -7.00 -1.00 -12.51
C HIS A 39 -5.89 -0.82 -11.46
N ASN A 40 -4.65 -0.61 -11.92
CA ASN A 40 -3.49 -0.36 -11.06
C ASN A 40 -3.71 0.85 -10.16
N HIS A 41 -4.21 1.96 -10.72
CA HIS A 41 -4.48 3.18 -9.95
C HIS A 41 -5.52 2.94 -8.85
N LYS A 42 -6.62 2.23 -9.15
CA LYS A 42 -7.62 1.85 -8.15
C LYS A 42 -7.08 0.91 -7.06
N GLN A 43 -6.18 -0.01 -7.40
CA GLN A 43 -5.51 -0.85 -6.41
C GLN A 43 -4.61 0.00 -5.49
N MET A 44 -3.79 0.89 -6.06
CA MET A 44 -2.90 1.77 -5.30
C MET A 44 -3.64 2.73 -4.36
N LEU A 45 -4.79 3.26 -4.79
CA LEU A 45 -5.66 4.07 -3.91
C LEU A 45 -6.17 3.26 -2.71
N ARG A 46 -6.64 2.03 -2.94
CA ARG A 46 -7.07 1.14 -1.85
C ARG A 46 -5.94 0.78 -0.90
N TYR A 47 -4.74 0.54 -1.43
CA TYR A 47 -3.55 0.27 -0.63
C TYR A 47 -3.17 1.49 0.21
N ARG A 48 -3.19 2.70 -0.36
CA ARG A 48 -2.96 3.96 0.38
C ARG A 48 -3.92 4.12 1.55
N GLU A 49 -5.22 3.97 1.30
CA GLU A 49 -6.23 4.14 2.33
C GLU A 49 -6.02 3.15 3.48
N ALA A 50 -5.72 1.88 3.15
CA ALA A 50 -5.42 0.86 4.15
C ALA A 50 -4.11 1.17 4.91
N TRP A 51 -3.08 1.64 4.21
CA TRP A 51 -1.79 2.00 4.79
C TRP A 51 -1.90 3.19 5.74
N ASN A 52 -2.64 4.23 5.34
CA ASN A 52 -2.86 5.41 6.17
C ASN A 52 -3.63 5.06 7.44
N ALA A 53 -4.69 4.25 7.34
CA ALA A 53 -5.42 3.76 8.51
C ALA A 53 -4.51 2.95 9.46
N ALA A 54 -3.68 2.07 8.90
CA ALA A 54 -2.72 1.30 9.70
C ALA A 54 -1.65 2.19 10.35
N ALA A 55 -1.16 3.21 9.63
CA ALA A 55 -0.19 4.19 10.11
C ALA A 55 -0.75 5.05 11.25
N GLU A 56 -2.03 5.42 11.16
CA GLU A 56 -2.74 6.14 12.21
C GLU A 56 -2.80 5.32 13.51
N LEU A 57 -3.15 4.03 13.40
CA LEU A 57 -3.16 3.10 14.54
C LEU A 57 -1.78 2.85 15.13
N ALA A 58 -0.74 2.76 14.29
CA ALA A 58 0.63 2.64 14.76
C ALA A 58 1.05 3.88 15.55
N GLY A 59 0.55 5.05 15.17
CA GLY A 59 0.80 6.30 15.85
C GLY A 59 2.12 6.98 15.46
N PRO A 60 2.26 8.28 15.81
CA PRO A 60 3.32 9.14 15.29
C PRO A 60 4.73 8.77 15.72
N ARG A 61 4.87 7.95 16.78
CA ARG A 61 6.18 7.46 17.25
C ARG A 61 6.84 6.50 16.25
N PHE A 62 6.04 5.77 15.47
CA PHE A 62 6.51 4.70 14.58
C PHE A 62 6.41 5.04 13.09
N VAL A 63 5.84 6.20 12.76
CA VAL A 63 5.59 6.62 11.37
C VAL A 63 6.19 8.00 11.10
N PHE A 64 6.71 8.21 9.89
CA PHE A 64 6.95 9.52 9.31
C PHE A 64 5.73 9.92 8.49
N TYR A 65 4.93 10.86 9.01
CA TYR A 65 3.89 11.49 8.22
C TYR A 65 4.54 12.46 7.24
N THR A 66 4.45 12.15 5.94
CA THR A 66 4.80 13.11 4.89
C THR A 66 3.55 13.93 4.57
N GLU A 67 3.62 15.26 4.67
CA GLU A 67 2.58 16.12 4.13
C GLU A 67 2.40 15.83 2.63
N GLY A 68 1.15 15.67 2.21
CA GLY A 68 0.78 14.79 1.11
C GLY A 68 1.30 15.11 -0.30
N ARG A 69 1.10 14.14 -1.20
CA ARG A 69 0.97 14.36 -2.65
C ARG A 69 -0.20 13.54 -3.17
N GLY A 70 -1.06 14.17 -3.99
CA GLY A 70 -2.36 13.63 -4.40
C GLY A 70 -2.27 12.38 -5.28
N TYR A 71 -1.25 12.28 -6.13
CA TYR A 71 -1.02 11.11 -6.98
C TYR A 71 -0.02 10.15 -6.32
N ILE A 72 -0.44 8.89 -6.13
CA ILE A 72 0.46 7.82 -5.69
C ILE A 72 0.90 7.04 -6.91
N LYS A 73 2.18 7.15 -7.20
CA LYS A 73 2.84 6.44 -8.27
C LYS A 73 3.26 5.05 -7.80
N ASP A 74 3.75 4.94 -6.58
CA ASP A 74 4.23 3.69 -6.00
C ASP A 74 4.25 3.73 -4.46
N LYS A 75 4.69 2.63 -3.84
CA LYS A 75 4.72 2.47 -2.38
C LYS A 75 5.61 3.50 -1.66
N ASN A 76 6.49 4.22 -2.38
CA ASN A 76 7.37 5.23 -1.79
C ASN A 76 6.63 6.56 -1.51
N ASP A 77 5.43 6.74 -2.05
CA ASP A 77 4.58 7.92 -1.77
C ASP A 77 3.75 7.76 -0.46
N LEU A 78 4.04 6.72 0.32
CA LEU A 78 3.33 6.39 1.55
C LEU A 78 4.11 6.83 2.79
N ALA A 79 3.38 6.97 3.91
CA ALA A 79 3.99 7.24 5.20
C ALA A 79 5.05 6.17 5.53
N LEU A 80 6.28 6.58 5.83
CA LEU A 80 7.40 5.66 6.03
C LEU A 80 7.45 5.15 7.47
N LEU A 81 7.75 3.87 7.66
CA LEU A 81 7.94 3.32 9.00
C LEU A 81 9.30 3.71 9.58
N ARG A 82 9.31 4.16 10.84
CA ARG A 82 10.51 4.40 11.64
C ARG A 82 11.09 3.07 12.13
N PHE A 83 11.65 2.30 11.21
CA PHE A 83 12.08 0.91 11.47
C PHE A 83 12.94 0.76 12.74
N ARG A 84 13.94 1.63 12.94
CA ARG A 84 14.79 1.60 14.16
C ARG A 84 13.98 1.79 15.46
N ASN A 85 12.96 2.64 15.43
CA ASN A 85 12.08 2.85 16.58
C ASN A 85 11.21 1.62 16.83
N ILE A 86 10.70 1.00 15.77
CA ILE A 86 9.90 -0.22 15.86
C ILE A 86 10.74 -1.36 16.44
N GLU A 87 11.90 -1.63 15.84
CA GLU A 87 12.80 -2.72 16.21
C GLU A 87 13.26 -2.66 17.67
N SER A 88 13.55 -1.45 18.16
CA SER A 88 13.92 -1.21 19.57
C SER A 88 12.74 -1.27 20.54
N SER A 89 11.50 -1.07 20.07
CA SER A 89 10.31 -1.03 20.94
C SER A 89 9.56 -2.36 21.03
N ILE A 90 9.71 -3.27 20.05
CA ILE A 90 8.98 -4.56 19.96
C ILE A 90 8.99 -5.38 21.26
N GLY A 91 10.09 -5.36 22.04
CA GLY A 91 10.19 -6.11 23.30
C GLY A 91 9.53 -5.43 24.51
N SER A 92 9.12 -4.17 24.37
CA SER A 92 8.54 -3.34 25.44
C SER A 92 7.06 -3.00 25.23
N LEU A 93 6.55 -3.22 24.02
CA LEU A 93 5.15 -3.01 23.66
C LEU A 93 4.31 -4.24 24.04
N GLY A 94 3.00 -4.04 24.14
CA GLY A 94 2.05 -5.15 24.27
C GLY A 94 2.09 -6.06 23.04
N LYS A 95 1.78 -7.36 23.22
CA LYS A 95 1.86 -8.38 22.17
C LYS A 95 1.15 -7.94 20.87
N ASN A 96 -0.07 -7.41 20.99
CA ASN A 96 -0.87 -7.00 19.84
C ASN A 96 -0.18 -5.90 19.02
N ASP A 97 0.37 -4.88 19.68
CA ASP A 97 1.04 -3.75 19.04
C ASP A 97 2.37 -4.19 18.42
N SER A 98 3.13 -5.05 19.09
CA SER A 98 4.36 -5.61 18.55
C SER A 98 4.11 -6.41 17.28
N VAL A 99 3.10 -7.30 17.30
CA VAL A 99 2.72 -8.11 16.13
C VAL A 99 2.19 -7.21 15.01
N PHE A 100 1.38 -6.20 15.34
CA PHE A 100 0.84 -5.25 14.38
C PHE A 100 1.94 -4.48 13.65
N LEU A 101 2.89 -3.89 14.39
CA LEU A 101 4.01 -3.17 13.80
C LEU A 101 4.91 -4.09 12.98
N ALA A 102 5.19 -5.31 13.45
CA ALA A 102 5.96 -6.29 12.71
C ALA A 102 5.27 -6.69 11.39
N ALA A 103 3.94 -6.89 11.42
CA ALA A 103 3.13 -7.16 10.25
C ALA A 103 3.16 -5.97 9.27
N MET A 104 3.02 -4.74 9.74
CA MET A 104 3.16 -3.53 8.90
C MET A 104 4.54 -3.47 8.23
N VAL A 105 5.62 -3.73 8.97
CA VAL A 105 6.99 -3.76 8.41
C VAL A 105 7.10 -4.80 7.29
N SER A 106 6.40 -5.93 7.37
CA SER A 106 6.46 -6.98 6.33
C SER A 106 5.95 -6.54 4.95
N PHE A 107 5.04 -5.55 4.90
CA PHE A 107 4.51 -5.02 3.64
C PHE A 107 5.48 -4.07 2.92
N GLU A 108 6.39 -3.42 3.67
CA GLU A 108 7.44 -2.54 3.15
C GLU A 108 8.77 -3.31 2.97
N LYS A 109 9.13 -4.13 3.96
CA LYS A 109 10.41 -4.82 4.11
C LYS A 109 10.16 -6.28 4.53
N PRO A 110 9.81 -7.18 3.60
CA PRO A 110 9.36 -8.54 3.90
C PRO A 110 10.30 -9.33 4.81
N ASN A 111 11.61 -9.27 4.55
CA ASN A 111 12.61 -10.01 5.31
C ASN A 111 12.73 -9.48 6.76
N GLN A 112 12.79 -8.16 6.92
CA GLN A 112 12.85 -7.54 8.24
C GLN A 112 11.54 -7.73 9.03
N GLY A 113 10.39 -7.62 8.35
CA GLY A 113 9.08 -7.84 8.96
C GLY A 113 8.93 -9.28 9.45
N ARG A 114 9.36 -10.26 8.65
CA ARG A 114 9.41 -11.67 9.07
C ARG A 114 10.26 -11.86 10.33
N HIS A 115 11.47 -11.28 10.34
CA HIS A 115 12.34 -11.37 11.51
C HIS A 115 11.70 -10.75 12.77
N LEU A 116 11.02 -9.61 12.64
CA LEU A 116 10.29 -9.00 13.75
C LEU A 116 9.11 -9.85 14.20
N LEU A 117 8.37 -10.48 13.29
CA LEU A 117 7.27 -11.38 13.63
C LEU A 117 7.76 -12.60 14.40
N GLU A 118 8.87 -13.20 13.98
CA GLU A 118 9.51 -14.31 14.71
C GLU A 118 9.90 -13.88 16.15
N ARG A 119 10.41 -12.65 16.33
CA ARG A 119 10.70 -12.08 17.66
C ARG A 119 9.47 -11.87 18.54
N THR A 120 8.28 -11.72 17.96
CA THR A 120 7.00 -11.67 18.70
C THR A 120 6.44 -13.05 19.05
N GLY A 121 7.11 -14.13 18.61
CA GLY A 121 6.66 -15.50 18.78
C GLY A 121 5.58 -15.93 17.76
N CYS A 122 5.36 -15.15 16.70
CA CYS A 122 4.45 -15.50 15.62
C CYS A 122 5.23 -16.09 14.45
N THR A 123 4.92 -17.33 14.09
CA THR A 123 5.54 -18.11 13.01
C THR A 123 4.58 -18.42 11.86
N SER A 124 3.27 -18.19 12.07
CA SER A 124 2.22 -18.45 11.10
C SER A 124 1.23 -17.29 10.96
N LEU A 125 0.54 -17.22 9.81
CA LEU A 125 -0.51 -16.22 9.57
C LEU A 125 -1.67 -16.32 10.59
N ARG A 126 -1.96 -17.53 11.08
CA ARG A 126 -2.99 -17.75 12.09
C ARG A 126 -2.62 -17.08 13.42
N GLU A 127 -1.39 -17.29 13.89
CA GLU A 127 -0.90 -16.69 15.13
C GLU A 127 -0.87 -15.16 15.05
N ILE A 128 -0.53 -14.63 13.88
CA ILE A 128 -0.61 -13.18 13.62
C ILE A 128 -2.07 -12.74 13.76
N ALA A 129 -3.00 -13.36 13.06
CA ALA A 129 -4.41 -12.99 13.10
C ALA A 129 -5.00 -13.05 14.52
N GLU A 130 -4.66 -14.08 15.29
CA GLU A 130 -5.10 -14.27 16.68
C GLU A 130 -4.52 -13.21 17.64
N ALA A 131 -3.29 -12.76 17.41
CA ALA A 131 -2.64 -11.74 18.24
C ALA A 131 -3.09 -10.30 17.94
N LEU A 132 -3.69 -10.02 16.78
CA LEU A 132 -4.17 -8.68 16.46
C LEU A 132 -5.51 -8.36 17.11
N SER A 133 -5.70 -7.10 17.52
CA SER A 133 -7.02 -6.59 17.88
C SER A 133 -7.98 -6.61 16.66
N PRO A 134 -9.31 -6.56 16.84
CA PRO A 134 -10.25 -6.55 15.73
C PRO A 134 -9.97 -5.42 14.72
N GLU A 135 -9.61 -4.24 15.21
CA GLU A 135 -9.29 -3.07 14.40
C GLU A 135 -7.96 -3.23 13.64
N GLN A 136 -6.92 -3.72 14.32
CA GLN A 136 -5.63 -4.03 13.69
C GLN A 136 -5.77 -5.12 12.61
N ARG A 137 -6.55 -6.17 12.90
CA ARG A 137 -6.83 -7.27 11.95
C ARG A 137 -7.58 -6.76 10.72
N HIS A 138 -8.54 -5.85 10.91
CA HIS A 138 -9.23 -5.21 9.81
C HIS A 138 -8.27 -4.43 8.91
N CYS A 139 -7.36 -3.65 9.49
CA CYS A 139 -6.35 -2.90 8.73
C CYS A 139 -5.38 -3.81 7.95
N ILE A 140 -4.83 -4.85 8.60
CA ILE A 140 -3.93 -5.81 7.95
C ILE A 140 -4.64 -6.56 6.82
N SER A 141 -5.91 -6.95 7.01
CA SER A 141 -6.71 -7.59 5.96
C SER A 141 -6.92 -6.67 4.76
N ARG A 142 -7.23 -5.38 4.98
CA ARG A 142 -7.34 -4.39 3.90
C ARG A 142 -6.03 -4.22 3.14
N LEU A 143 -4.90 -4.20 3.84
CA LEU A 143 -3.58 -4.16 3.21
C LEU A 143 -3.33 -5.38 2.32
N PHE A 144 -3.61 -6.58 2.83
CA PHE A 144 -3.46 -7.83 2.07
C PHE A 144 -4.31 -7.83 0.79
N ASN A 145 -5.59 -7.44 0.91
CA ASN A 145 -6.52 -7.39 -0.23
C ASN A 145 -6.19 -6.29 -1.25
N ALA A 146 -5.43 -5.26 -0.85
CA ALA A 146 -4.99 -4.21 -1.75
C ALA A 146 -3.64 -4.53 -2.44
N THR A 147 -2.94 -5.59 -2.02
CA THR A 147 -1.70 -6.07 -2.64
C THR A 147 -1.88 -7.20 -3.66
N GLY A 148 -3.07 -7.81 -3.74
CA GLY A 148 -3.41 -8.85 -4.71
C GLY A 148 -4.12 -8.28 -5.94
#